data_AF-A0A7Z9G4P2-F1
#
_entry.id   AF-A0A7Z9G4P2-F1
#
_cell.length_a   1.000
_cell.length_b   1.000
_cell.length_c   1.000
_cell.angle_alpha   90.00
_cell.angle_beta   90.00
_cell.angle_gamma   90.00
#
_symmetry.space_group_name_H-M   'P 1'
#
loop_
_entity.id
_entity.type
_entity.pdbx_description
1 polymer ?
#
loop_
_entity_poly.entity_id
_entity_poly.type
_entity_poly.pdbx_seq_one_letter_code
_entity_poly.pdbx_strand_id
1 'polypeptide(L)' 'MGAVGLVLLLLGAGCATVKPWERETLANPCMVFGGNSYEIILEQHMLQYREGAVGGFGGGGGGCGCN' A
#
# COMPACT_ATOMS: atom_id res chain seq x y z
N MET A 1 -20.68 -28.45 -8.25
CA MET A 1 -20.44 -27.27 -9.11
C MET A 1 -21.01 -25.97 -8.51
N GLY A 2 -22.19 -25.97 -7.87
CA GLY A 2 -22.79 -24.73 -7.32
C GLY A 2 -22.06 -24.11 -6.10
N ALA A 3 -21.53 -24.93 -5.18
CA ALA A 3 -20.88 -24.41 -3.97
C ALA A 3 -19.57 -23.64 -4.24
N VAL A 4 -18.78 -24.08 -5.22
CA VAL A 4 -17.50 -23.44 -5.56
C VAL A 4 -17.73 -22.06 -6.20
N GLY A 5 -18.74 -21.94 -7.07
CA GLY A 5 -19.11 -20.65 -7.66
C GLY A 5 -19.59 -19.63 -6.63
N LEU A 6 -20.34 -20.07 -5.61
CA LEU A 6 -20.82 -19.21 -4.53
C LEU A 6 -19.68 -18.69 -3.64
N VAL A 7 -18.70 -19.53 -3.33
CA VAL A 7 -17.53 -19.14 -2.52
C VAL A 7 -16.66 -18.10 -3.25
N LEU A 8 -16.43 -18.28 -4.56
CA LEU A 8 -15.71 -17.33 -5.38
C LEU A 8 -16.40 -15.96 -5.46
N LEU A 9 -17.73 -15.92 -5.53
CA LEU A 9 -18.49 -14.68 -5.55
C LEU A 9 -18.35 -13.90 -4.23
N LEU A 10 -18.38 -14.60 -3.09
CA LEU A 10 -18.26 -13.98 -1.76
C LEU A 10 -16.86 -13.39 -1.51
N LEU A 11 -15.81 -14.04 -2.03
CA LEU A 11 -14.43 -13.55 -1.90
C LEU A 11 -14.16 -12.29 -2.74
N GLY A 12 -14.89 -12.09 -3.85
CA GLY A 12 -14.73 -10.94 -4.73
C GLY A 12 -15.53 -9.69 -4.33
N ALA A 13 -16.54 -9.83 -3.47
CA ALA A 13 -17.49 -8.76 -3.16
C ALA A 13 -16.90 -7.57 -2.36
N GLY A 14 -15.69 -7.71 -1.81
CA GLY A 14 -15.01 -6.66 -1.05
C GLY A 14 -14.14 -5.71 -1.88
N CYS A 15 -13.92 -6.00 -3.16
CA CYS A 15 -13.03 -5.19 -4.01
C CYS A 15 -13.82 -4.09 -4.73
N ALA A 16 -13.87 -2.89 -4.13
CA ALA A 16 -14.51 -1.72 -4.74
C ALA A 16 -13.53 -0.55 -4.80
N THR A 17 -13.42 0.09 -5.96
CA THR A 17 -12.65 1.33 -6.12
C THR A 17 -13.47 2.51 -5.61
N VAL A 18 -13.18 2.98 -4.40
CA VAL A 18 -13.85 4.13 -3.78
C VAL A 18 -12.93 5.35 -3.75
N LYS A 19 -13.51 6.54 -3.81
CA LYS A 19 -12.78 7.81 -3.69
C LYS A 19 -12.18 7.95 -2.29
N PRO A 20 -11.06 8.68 -2.12
CA PRO A 20 -10.39 8.79 -0.82
C PRO A 20 -11.29 9.23 0.33
N TRP A 21 -12.22 10.17 0.10
CA TRP A 21 -13.15 10.67 1.13
C TRP A 21 -14.31 9.71 1.46
N GLU A 22 -14.57 8.70 0.62
CA GLU A 22 -15.60 7.67 0.87
C GLU A 22 -15.12 6.60 1.85
N ARG A 23 -13.84 6.64 2.25
CA ARG A 23 -13.20 5.67 3.15
C ARG A 23 -13.35 6.01 4.63
N GLU A 24 -14.04 7.10 4.97
CA GLU A 24 -14.27 7.57 6.33
C GLU A 24 -13.00 7.51 7.20
N THR A 25 -12.96 6.64 8.22
CA THR A 25 -11.83 6.49 9.15
C THR A 25 -10.55 5.99 8.49
N LEU A 26 -10.64 5.31 7.34
CA LEU A 26 -9.51 4.84 6.54
C LEU A 26 -8.93 5.94 5.64
N ALA A 27 -9.54 7.13 5.59
CA ALA A 27 -9.02 8.29 4.87
C ALA A 27 -8.08 9.16 5.71
N ASN A 28 -7.71 8.73 6.92
CA ASN A 28 -6.92 9.53 7.84
C ASN A 28 -5.51 9.82 7.25
N PRO A 29 -5.05 11.09 7.25
CA PRO A 29 -3.72 11.45 6.74
C PRO A 29 -2.56 10.66 7.35
N CYS A 30 -2.65 10.20 8.61
CA CYS A 30 -1.60 9.37 9.22
C CYS A 30 -1.46 7.97 8.61
N MET A 31 -2.45 7.51 7.83
CA MET A 31 -2.41 6.23 7.13
C MET A 31 -1.81 6.36 5.72
N VAL A 32 -1.41 7.56 5.30
CA VAL A 32 -0.78 7.80 4.00
C VAL A 32 0.68 7.38 4.06
N PHE A 33 1.04 6.36 3.27
CA PHE A 33 2.43 5.98 3.09
C PHE A 33 3.23 7.13 2.49
N GLY A 34 4.39 7.40 3.07
CA GLY A 34 5.28 8.45 2.58
C GLY A 34 4.72 9.87 2.72
N GLY A 35 3.80 10.10 3.65
CA GLY A 35 3.25 11.44 3.93
C GLY A 35 4.28 12.45 4.43
N ASN A 36 5.41 11.99 5.01
CA ASN A 36 6.50 12.82 5.49
C ASN A 36 7.84 12.39 4.90
N SER A 37 8.47 13.26 4.12
CA SER A 37 9.76 12.97 3.47
C SER A 37 10.90 12.71 4.46
N TYR A 38 10.89 13.33 5.64
CA TYR A 38 11.93 13.12 6.66
C TYR A 38 11.84 11.71 7.28
N GLU A 39 10.62 11.23 7.53
CA GLU A 39 10.40 9.87 8.05
C GLU A 39 10.87 8.83 7.04
N ILE A 40 10.57 9.03 5.75
CA ILE A 40 11.02 8.13 4.67
C ILE A 40 12.54 8.05 4.62
N ILE A 41 13.25 9.18 4.70
CA ILE A 41 14.72 9.21 4.65
C ILE A 41 15.31 8.50 5.88
N LEU A 42 14.71 8.69 7.06
CA LEU A 42 15.16 8.04 8.28
C LEU A 42 14.94 6.53 8.25
N GLU A 43 13.75 6.08 7.82
CA GLU A 43 13.45 4.67 7.62
C GLU A 43 14.39 4.03 6.61
N GLN A 44 14.62 4.69 5.48
CA GLN A 44 15.57 4.26 4.47
C GLN A 44 16.96 4.06 5.08
N HIS A 45 17.46 5.06 5.81
CA HIS A 45 18.76 4.97 6.48
C HIS A 45 18.78 3.77 7.42
N MET A 46 17.79 3.59 8.30
CA MET A 46 17.73 2.44 9.19
C MET A 46 17.77 1.10 8.44
N LEU A 47 17.00 0.96 7.36
CA LEU A 47 16.97 -0.26 6.55
C LEU A 47 18.32 -0.52 5.87
N GLN A 48 18.96 0.50 5.30
CA GLN A 48 20.28 0.37 4.68
C GLN A 48 21.34 -0.14 5.68
N TYR A 49 21.33 0.36 6.92
CA TYR A 49 22.23 -0.12 7.97
C TYR A 49 21.92 -1.56 8.38
N ARG A 50 20.64 -1.90 8.50
CA ARG A 50 20.22 -3.24 8.94
C ARG A 50 20.47 -4.31 7.89
N GLU A 51 20.25 -3.98 6.63
CA GLU A 51 20.30 -4.94 5.52
C GLU A 51 21.66 -4.95 4.82
N GLY A 52 22.54 -3.99 5.12
CA GLY A 52 23.84 -3.84 4.46
C GLY A 52 23.72 -3.55 2.96
N ALA A 53 22.55 -3.12 2.51
CA ALA A 53 22.21 -2.85 1.12
C ALA A 53 22.02 -1.33 0.91
N VAL A 54 22.52 -0.81 -0.21
CA VAL A 54 22.41 0.61 -0.58
C VAL A 54 21.82 0.71 -1.98
N GLY A 55 20.87 1.63 -2.17
CA GLY A 55 20.27 1.92 -3.48
C GLY A 55 19.06 1.05 -3.88
N GLY A 56 18.61 0.12 -3.04
CA GLY A 56 17.37 -0.66 -3.26
C GLY A 56 16.07 0.04 -2.80
N PHE A 57 16.21 1.16 -2.08
CA PHE A 57 15.06 1.91 -1.57
C PHE A 57 14.49 2.80 -2.68
N GLY A 58 13.18 2.69 -2.95
CA GLY A 58 12.52 3.41 -4.06
C GLY A 58 12.36 2.61 -5.35
N GLY A 59 12.62 1.29 -5.36
CA GLY A 59 12.22 0.41 -6.44
C GLY A 59 10.69 0.29 -6.52
N GLY A 60 10.04 1.20 -7.24
CA GLY A 60 8.65 1.11 -7.68
C GLY A 60 7.64 0.70 -6.59
N GLY A 61 7.44 1.55 -5.60
CA GLY A 61 6.39 1.34 -4.60
C GLY A 61 4.99 1.44 -5.21
N GLY A 62 4.40 0.29 -5.54
CA GLY A 62 2.98 -0.03 -5.32
C GLY A 62 1.88 0.94 -5.78
N GLY A 63 2.13 1.79 -6.77
CA GLY A 63 1.12 2.55 -7.49
C GLY A 63 1.10 2.13 -8.96
N CYS A 64 -0.03 2.30 -9.64
CA CYS A 64 -0.10 2.22 -11.10
C CYS A 64 1.04 3.06 -11.68
N GLY A 65 2.10 2.42 -12.17
CA GLY A 65 3.38 3.02 -12.52
C GLY A 65 3.30 3.96 -13.72
N CYS A 66 2.64 5.09 -13.55
CA CYS A 66 2.62 6.18 -14.51
C CYS A 66 3.59 7.26 -14.00
N ASN A 67 4.77 7.28 -14.61
CA ASN A 67 5.52 8.50 -14.87
C ASN A 67 4.62 9.47 -15.66
#